data_AF-A0A3N9V581-F1
#
_entry.id   AF-A0A3N9V581-F1
#
_cell.length_a   1.000
_cell.length_b   1.000
_cell.length_c   1.000
_cell.angle_alpha   90.00
_cell.angle_beta   90.00
_cell.angle_gamma   90.00
#
_symmetry.space_group_name_H-M   'P 1'
#
loop_
_entity.id
_entity.type
_entity.pdbx_description
1 polymer ?
#
loop_
_entity_poly.entity_id
_entity_poly.type
_entity_poly.pdbx_seq_one_letter_code
_entity_poly.pdbx_strand_id
1 'polypeptide(L)'
;MAKLLPGTELTVENPSTRQPATYRGAGLVELLNRVYGERWKSAGLVKFVTVDGYQPVVTVEAIQRHQGLMAYADAGTDRLRPLGDGHGGTVDPGPFYLVWENLKDSGAKTDPWLQWPWQLARVELTSLEREYPQTAPPAGASAEVLRGFNGFLSHCAKCHQVNGEGGQVGPELNYPVNVTEYWQAEWLPKFIAKPADIRHNSKMPPYPATAGDAQAEIRDILAYLRAMRERKLAPRE
;
A
#
# COMPACT_ATOMS: atom_id res chain seq x y z
N MET A 1 27.16 16.14 13.32
CA MET A 1 25.97 15.52 13.94
C MET A 1 26.24 14.03 14.11
N ALA A 2 25.97 13.47 15.29
CA ALA A 2 26.05 12.01 15.48
C ALA A 2 24.94 11.33 14.67
N LYS A 3 25.24 10.19 14.04
CA LYS A 3 24.22 9.39 13.33
C LYS A 3 23.24 8.83 14.35
N LEU A 4 21.95 8.85 14.02
CA LEU A 4 20.89 8.33 14.90
C LEU A 4 21.01 6.80 15.11
N LEU A 5 21.46 6.09 14.07
CA LEU A 5 21.67 4.65 14.02
C LEU A 5 22.90 4.32 13.17
N PRO A 6 23.54 3.15 13.37
CA PRO A 6 24.56 2.66 12.44
C PRO A 6 23.94 2.47 11.05
N GLY A 7 24.72 2.76 10.01
CA GLY A 7 24.31 2.46 8.63
C GLY A 7 24.49 0.97 8.36
N THR A 8 23.50 0.35 7.74
CA THR A 8 23.56 -1.01 7.20
C THR A 8 23.36 -0.99 5.70
N GLU A 9 23.75 -2.08 5.03
CA GLU A 9 23.47 -2.28 3.61
C GLU A 9 22.34 -3.30 3.42
N LEU A 10 21.56 -3.14 2.37
CA LEU A 10 20.56 -4.10 1.94
C LEU A 10 20.57 -4.21 0.42
N THR A 11 20.66 -5.44 -0.10
CA THR A 11 20.54 -5.72 -1.53
C THR A 11 19.14 -6.21 -1.82
N VAL A 12 18.49 -5.57 -2.79
CA VAL A 12 17.10 -5.85 -3.16
C VAL A 12 16.98 -5.94 -4.68
N GLU A 13 15.97 -6.64 -5.18
CA GLU A 13 15.55 -6.52 -6.57
C GLU A 13 14.73 -5.23 -6.71
N ASN A 14 15.26 -4.23 -7.44
CA ASN A 14 14.56 -2.97 -7.65
C ASN A 14 13.27 -3.22 -8.46
N PRO A 15 12.09 -2.78 -7.98
CA PRO A 15 10.82 -3.10 -8.62
C PRO A 15 10.67 -2.48 -10.02
N SER A 16 11.33 -1.33 -10.26
CA SER A 16 11.27 -0.59 -11.53
C SER A 16 12.21 -1.17 -12.58
N THR A 17 13.44 -1.54 -12.19
CA THR A 17 14.45 -2.03 -13.14
C THR A 17 14.51 -3.55 -13.24
N ARG A 18 13.93 -4.28 -12.27
CA ARG A 18 14.05 -5.74 -12.09
C ARG A 18 15.50 -6.22 -11.93
N GLN A 19 16.41 -5.33 -11.56
CA GLN A 19 17.82 -5.65 -11.33
C GLN A 19 18.16 -5.54 -9.85
N PRO A 20 19.13 -6.32 -9.34
CA PRO A 20 19.66 -6.15 -8.00
C PRO A 20 20.25 -4.75 -7.82
N ALA A 21 19.96 -4.11 -6.69
CA ALA A 21 20.56 -2.86 -6.25
C ALA A 21 20.87 -2.94 -4.76
N THR A 22 22.03 -2.43 -4.35
CA THR A 22 22.43 -2.38 -2.94
C THR A 22 22.36 -0.96 -2.43
N TYR A 23 21.61 -0.77 -1.35
CA TYR A 23 21.41 0.52 -0.69
C TYR A 23 22.00 0.53 0.70
N ARG A 24 22.41 1.73 1.14
CA ARG A 24 22.84 2.04 2.50
C ARG A 24 21.79 2.88 3.21
N GLY A 25 21.47 2.49 4.44
CA GLY A 25 20.39 3.11 5.20
C GLY A 25 20.38 2.75 6.68
N ALA A 26 19.34 3.17 7.36
CA ALA A 26 18.99 2.69 8.69
C ALA A 26 17.86 1.67 8.59
N GLY A 27 17.95 0.56 9.34
CA GLY A 27 16.87 -0.42 9.39
C GLY A 27 15.58 0.21 9.90
N LEU A 28 14.45 -0.08 9.24
CA LEU A 28 13.18 0.60 9.51
C LEU A 28 12.68 0.29 10.93
N VAL A 29 12.74 -0.96 11.36
CA VAL A 29 12.30 -1.39 12.70
C VAL A 29 13.17 -0.75 13.79
N GLU A 30 14.49 -0.71 13.59
CA GLU A 30 15.43 -0.07 14.50
C GLU A 30 15.17 1.44 14.58
N LEU A 31 14.89 2.08 13.44
CA LEU A 31 14.55 3.50 13.37
C LEU A 31 13.25 3.80 14.13
N LEU A 32 12.21 3.01 13.90
CA LEU A 32 10.94 3.16 14.60
C LEU A 32 11.09 2.90 16.10
N ASN A 33 11.82 1.86 16.52
CA ASN A 33 12.12 1.63 17.94
C ASN A 33 12.91 2.80 18.56
N ARG A 34 13.85 3.39 17.82
CA ARG A 34 14.69 4.49 18.30
C ARG A 34 13.91 5.80 18.48
N VAL A 35 13.00 6.11 17.56
CA VAL A 35 12.25 7.39 17.52
C VAL A 35 10.93 7.30 18.30
N TYR A 36 10.24 6.17 18.16
CA TYR A 36 8.91 5.95 18.71
C TYR A 36 8.92 5.11 19.98
N GLY A 37 9.99 4.34 20.27
CA GLY A 37 9.96 3.34 21.34
C GLY A 37 9.00 2.21 20.99
N GLU A 38 8.36 1.60 21.97
CA GLU A 38 7.38 0.52 21.72
C GLU A 38 6.04 1.03 21.14
N ARG A 39 5.78 2.35 21.18
CA ARG A 39 4.46 2.93 20.84
C ARG A 39 4.06 2.75 19.38
N TRP A 40 5.00 2.54 18.46
CA TRP A 40 4.66 2.31 17.06
C TRP A 40 4.07 0.91 16.84
N LYS A 41 4.41 -0.06 17.70
CA LYS A 41 3.92 -1.44 17.59
C LYS A 41 2.44 -1.57 17.95
N SER A 42 1.89 -0.59 18.67
CA SER A 42 0.46 -0.48 18.97
C SER A 42 -0.29 0.48 18.05
N ALA A 43 0.39 1.11 17.08
CA ALA A 43 -0.28 1.84 16.03
C ALA A 43 -0.99 0.86 15.07
N GLY A 44 -2.04 1.32 14.38
CA GLY A 44 -2.64 0.51 13.32
C GLY A 44 -1.81 0.55 12.04
N LEU A 45 -1.27 1.73 11.73
CA LEU A 45 -0.54 2.03 10.50
C LEU A 45 0.67 2.92 10.80
N VAL A 46 1.66 2.84 9.91
CA VAL A 46 2.72 3.82 9.77
C VAL A 46 2.52 4.54 8.44
N LYS A 47 2.32 5.85 8.51
CA LYS A 47 2.22 6.72 7.33
C LYS A 47 3.59 7.30 6.98
N PHE A 48 3.90 7.27 5.70
CA PHE A 48 5.09 7.84 5.12
C PHE A 48 4.66 9.06 4.31
N VAL A 49 5.23 10.23 4.58
CA VAL A 49 4.92 11.47 3.84
C VAL A 49 6.13 11.84 3.00
N THR A 50 5.94 11.95 1.70
CA THR A 50 7.00 12.27 0.74
C THR A 50 6.98 13.75 0.35
N VAL A 51 8.07 14.25 -0.22
CA VAL A 51 8.19 15.65 -0.68
C VAL A 51 7.22 15.97 -1.81
N ASP A 52 6.97 15.02 -2.71
CA ASP A 52 6.01 15.15 -3.82
C ASP A 52 4.54 15.06 -3.38
N GLY A 53 4.27 14.91 -2.08
CA GLY A 53 2.93 14.88 -1.51
C GLY A 53 2.26 13.50 -1.48
N TYR A 54 2.92 12.46 -1.99
CA TYR A 54 2.49 11.07 -1.82
C TYR A 54 2.53 10.65 -0.33
N GLN A 55 1.51 9.89 0.10
CA GLN A 55 1.33 9.54 1.51
C GLN A 55 0.98 8.05 1.73
N PRO A 56 1.86 7.11 1.34
CA PRO A 56 1.56 5.70 1.54
C PRO A 56 1.52 5.32 3.00
N VAL A 57 0.67 4.36 3.31
CA VAL A 57 0.57 3.74 4.62
C VAL A 57 0.96 2.28 4.54
N VAL A 58 1.59 1.77 5.59
CA VAL A 58 1.94 0.35 5.75
C VAL A 58 1.44 -0.12 7.12
N THR A 59 0.91 -1.34 7.20
CA THR A 59 0.50 -1.90 8.49
C THR A 59 1.71 -2.17 9.37
N VAL A 60 1.52 -2.04 10.68
CA VAL A 60 2.54 -2.42 11.66
C VAL A 60 2.91 -3.89 11.52
N GLU A 61 1.93 -4.76 11.25
CA GLU A 61 2.14 -6.18 10.99
C GLU A 61 3.09 -6.42 9.80
N ALA A 62 2.86 -5.76 8.66
CA ALA A 62 3.74 -5.90 7.50
C ALA A 62 5.16 -5.41 7.79
N ILE A 63 5.31 -4.29 8.52
CA ILE A 63 6.64 -3.78 8.95
C ILE A 63 7.33 -4.76 9.89
N GLN A 64 6.59 -5.47 10.76
CA GLN A 64 7.16 -6.46 11.68
C GLN A 64 7.52 -7.77 10.97
N ARG A 65 6.78 -8.13 9.93
CA ARG A 65 6.99 -9.36 9.15
C ARG A 65 8.16 -9.25 8.17
N HIS A 66 8.40 -8.05 7.63
CA HIS A 66 9.33 -7.82 6.53
C HIS A 66 10.49 -6.90 6.93
N GLN A 67 11.66 -7.13 6.35
CA GLN A 67 12.83 -6.30 6.61
C GLN A 67 12.83 -5.07 5.69
N GLY A 68 12.55 -3.90 6.27
CA GLY A 68 12.63 -2.60 5.59
C GLY A 68 13.92 -1.85 5.89
N LEU A 69 14.41 -1.07 4.94
CA LEU A 69 15.54 -0.15 5.07
C LEU A 69 15.15 1.26 4.62
N MET A 70 15.36 2.26 5.47
CA MET A 70 15.32 3.66 5.08
C MET A 70 16.66 4.06 4.47
N ALA A 71 16.78 3.86 3.15
CA ALA A 71 17.98 4.13 2.39
C ALA A 71 18.23 5.63 2.23
N TYR A 72 19.49 6.05 2.32
CA TYR A 72 19.94 7.43 2.06
C TYR A 72 21.06 7.50 1.00
N ALA A 73 21.59 6.35 0.55
CA ALA A 73 22.57 6.28 -0.52
C ALA A 73 22.59 4.89 -1.18
N ASP A 74 23.11 4.79 -2.40
CA ASP A 74 23.52 3.52 -3.00
C ASP A 74 24.84 3.05 -2.37
N ALA A 75 25.10 1.74 -2.35
CA ALA A 75 26.37 1.19 -1.89
C ALA A 75 27.55 1.79 -2.69
N GLY A 76 28.61 2.16 -1.95
CA GLY A 76 29.79 2.82 -2.53
C GLY A 76 29.59 4.28 -2.97
N THR A 77 28.45 4.91 -2.63
CA THR A 77 28.17 6.31 -2.95
C THR A 77 27.76 7.11 -1.70
N ASP A 78 27.64 8.42 -1.85
CA ASP A 78 27.20 9.38 -0.82
C ASP A 78 25.74 9.85 -1.00
N ARG A 79 25.08 9.44 -2.07
CA ARG A 79 23.72 9.85 -2.44
C ARG A 79 22.95 8.69 -3.08
N LEU A 80 21.62 8.81 -3.11
CA LEU A 80 20.81 7.91 -3.91
C LEU A 80 20.95 8.26 -5.40
N ARG A 81 21.04 7.25 -6.25
CA ARG A 81 21.01 7.42 -7.70
C ARG A 81 19.57 7.67 -8.18
N PRO A 82 19.36 8.43 -9.26
CA PRO A 82 18.03 8.62 -9.83
C PRO A 82 17.35 7.29 -10.14
N LEU A 83 16.05 7.20 -9.82
CA LEU A 83 15.21 6.04 -10.12
C LEU A 83 14.36 6.34 -11.36
N GLY A 84 13.92 5.30 -12.07
CA GLY A 84 12.88 5.45 -13.09
C GLY A 84 11.54 5.79 -12.44
N ASP A 85 10.81 6.77 -12.98
CA ASP A 85 9.52 7.23 -12.45
C ASP A 85 8.32 6.37 -12.90
N GLY A 86 8.57 5.32 -13.70
CA GLY A 86 7.53 4.46 -14.26
C GLY A 86 6.83 5.03 -15.51
N HIS A 87 7.16 6.26 -15.92
CA HIS A 87 6.58 6.98 -17.06
C HIS A 87 7.61 7.32 -18.14
N GLY A 88 8.78 6.69 -18.09
CA GLY A 88 9.89 6.91 -19.03
C GLY A 88 10.81 8.06 -18.66
N GLY A 89 10.60 8.69 -17.49
CA GLY A 89 11.48 9.69 -16.91
C GLY A 89 12.27 9.14 -15.73
N THR A 90 12.93 10.05 -15.01
CA THR A 90 13.68 9.74 -13.79
C THR A 90 13.32 10.70 -12.66
N VAL A 91 13.35 10.20 -11.43
CA VAL A 91 13.12 10.96 -10.20
C VAL A 91 14.34 10.89 -9.30
N ASP A 92 14.67 11.99 -8.60
CA ASP A 92 15.61 11.97 -7.48
C ASP A 92 14.90 11.39 -6.25
N PRO A 93 15.31 10.23 -5.73
CA PRO A 93 14.61 9.60 -4.62
C PRO A 93 15.00 10.15 -3.24
N GLY A 94 15.92 11.12 -3.17
CA GLY A 94 16.37 11.71 -1.91
C GLY A 94 15.31 12.56 -1.20
N PRO A 95 15.44 12.78 0.13
CA PRO A 95 16.59 12.44 0.96
C PRO A 95 16.61 10.98 1.45
N PHE A 96 15.45 10.30 1.43
CA PHE A 96 15.35 8.90 1.83
C PHE A 96 14.41 8.11 0.93
N TYR A 97 14.76 6.85 0.72
CA TYR A 97 13.99 5.87 -0.05
C TYR A 97 13.72 4.63 0.81
N LEU A 98 12.46 4.21 0.93
CA LEU A 98 12.12 2.97 1.64
C LEU A 98 12.22 1.78 0.68
N VAL A 99 13.07 0.83 1.03
CA VAL A 99 13.26 -0.42 0.30
C VAL A 99 13.02 -1.63 1.20
N TRP A 100 12.65 -2.76 0.60
CA TRP A 100 12.32 -3.99 1.31
C TRP A 100 13.18 -5.15 0.82
N GLU A 101 13.67 -5.97 1.75
CA GLU A 101 14.33 -7.24 1.42
C GLU A 101 13.33 -8.11 0.67
N ASN A 102 13.63 -8.43 -0.57
CA ASN A 102 12.74 -9.19 -1.45
C ASN A 102 13.46 -10.28 -2.24
N LEU A 103 14.78 -10.44 -2.04
CA LEU A 103 15.56 -11.51 -2.65
C LEU A 103 15.46 -12.80 -1.83
N LYS A 104 15.53 -12.67 -0.50
CA LYS A 104 15.41 -13.80 0.44
C LYS A 104 14.01 -13.94 1.03
N ASP A 105 13.23 -12.87 0.98
CA ASP A 105 11.84 -12.83 1.43
C ASP A 105 10.91 -12.72 0.21
N SER A 106 10.50 -13.88 -0.30
CA SER A 106 9.55 -13.93 -1.42
C SER A 106 8.18 -13.36 -1.04
N GLY A 107 7.82 -13.35 0.25
CA GLY A 107 6.58 -12.77 0.75
C GLY A 107 6.53 -11.27 0.50
N ALA A 108 7.65 -10.57 0.70
CA ALA A 108 7.76 -9.13 0.44
C ALA A 108 7.52 -8.74 -1.03
N LYS A 109 7.73 -9.65 -1.99
CA LYS A 109 7.37 -9.39 -3.40
C LYS A 109 5.87 -9.36 -3.65
N THR A 110 5.08 -9.95 -2.75
CA THR A 110 3.65 -10.21 -2.94
C THR A 110 2.78 -9.54 -1.89
N ASP A 111 3.36 -9.01 -0.81
CA ASP A 111 2.63 -8.30 0.23
C ASP A 111 2.13 -6.95 -0.31
N PRO A 112 0.80 -6.75 -0.38
CA PRO A 112 0.20 -5.56 -0.97
C PRO A 112 0.40 -4.29 -0.14
N TRP A 113 0.75 -4.42 1.13
CA TRP A 113 1.02 -3.27 2.00
C TRP A 113 2.42 -2.68 1.79
N LEU A 114 3.36 -3.42 1.19
CA LEU A 114 4.73 -2.94 1.02
C LEU A 114 4.87 -1.97 -0.15
N GLN A 115 4.63 -0.71 0.14
CA GLN A 115 4.93 0.40 -0.77
C GLN A 115 6.41 0.80 -0.67
N TRP A 116 6.98 1.30 -1.77
CA TRP A 116 8.39 1.72 -1.87
C TRP A 116 8.48 3.25 -2.07
N PRO A 117 8.05 4.08 -1.10
CA PRO A 117 8.11 5.53 -1.24
C PRO A 117 9.53 6.06 -1.30
N TRP A 118 9.78 6.90 -2.29
CA TRP A 118 10.95 7.78 -2.37
C TRP A 118 10.65 9.17 -1.80
N GLN A 119 11.68 10.01 -1.69
CA GLN A 119 11.57 11.38 -1.20
C GLN A 119 10.91 11.49 0.17
N LEU A 120 11.17 10.55 1.06
CA LEU A 120 10.55 10.53 2.38
C LEU A 120 10.98 11.74 3.21
N ALA A 121 9.99 12.50 3.67
CA ALA A 121 10.16 13.69 4.49
C ALA A 121 9.74 13.45 5.95
N ARG A 122 8.66 12.68 6.18
CA ARG A 122 8.16 12.37 7.52
C ARG A 122 7.65 10.93 7.62
N VAL A 123 7.70 10.39 8.84
CA VAL A 123 7.07 9.13 9.22
C VAL A 123 6.15 9.43 10.40
N GLU A 124 4.89 9.03 10.31
CA GLU A 124 3.84 9.34 11.28
C GLU A 124 3.13 8.05 11.73
N LEU A 125 2.76 7.97 13.01
CA LEU A 125 1.93 6.86 13.51
C LEU A 125 0.45 7.22 13.38
N THR A 126 -0.33 6.31 12.83
CA THR A 126 -1.76 6.54 12.58
C THR A 126 -2.59 5.26 12.72
N SER A 127 -3.87 5.34 12.41
CA SER A 127 -4.80 4.20 12.35
C SER A 127 -5.63 4.26 11.08
N LEU A 128 -6.22 3.12 10.72
CA LEU A 128 -7.08 3.00 9.55
C LEU A 128 -8.26 3.98 9.61
N GLU A 129 -8.89 4.11 10.78
CA GLU A 129 -10.04 4.99 11.00
C GLU A 129 -9.68 6.46 10.90
N ARG A 130 -8.43 6.83 11.20
CA ARG A 130 -7.96 8.22 11.10
C ARG A 130 -7.61 8.61 9.67
N GLU A 131 -6.95 7.73 8.91
CA GLU A 131 -6.58 8.02 7.52
C GLU A 131 -7.74 7.82 6.55
N TYR A 132 -8.67 6.91 6.87
CA TYR A 132 -9.80 6.56 6.02
C TYR A 132 -11.16 6.59 6.76
N PRO A 133 -11.54 7.72 7.38
CA PRO A 133 -12.74 7.81 8.22
C PRO A 133 -14.05 7.56 7.45
N GLN A 134 -14.10 7.84 6.15
CA GLN A 134 -15.29 7.64 5.33
C GLN A 134 -15.33 6.25 4.67
N THR A 135 -14.19 5.60 4.56
CA THR A 135 -14.01 4.24 4.04
C THR A 135 -14.18 3.16 5.13
N ALA A 136 -13.96 3.52 6.40
CA ALA A 136 -14.05 2.57 7.51
C ALA A 136 -15.44 1.87 7.57
N PRO A 137 -15.48 0.54 7.78
CA PRO A 137 -16.73 -0.19 7.95
C PRO A 137 -17.59 0.33 9.10
N PRO A 138 -18.91 0.10 9.08
CA PRO A 138 -19.78 0.39 10.21
C PRO A 138 -19.32 -0.28 11.51
N ALA A 139 -19.60 0.36 12.66
CA ALA A 139 -19.33 -0.24 13.96
C ALA A 139 -20.05 -1.59 14.10
N GLY A 140 -19.35 -2.60 14.64
CA GLY A 140 -19.90 -3.96 14.77
C GLY A 140 -19.87 -4.79 13.48
N ALA A 141 -19.16 -4.33 12.44
CA ALA A 141 -18.92 -5.10 11.23
C ALA A 141 -18.38 -6.52 11.54
N SER A 142 -18.81 -7.50 10.75
CA SER A 142 -18.34 -8.88 10.87
C SER A 142 -16.84 -8.99 10.56
N ALA A 143 -16.20 -10.06 11.03
CA ALA A 143 -14.80 -10.35 10.71
C ALA A 143 -14.55 -10.43 9.18
N GLU A 144 -15.53 -10.90 8.41
CA GLU A 144 -15.48 -10.94 6.94
C GLU A 144 -15.38 -9.53 6.34
N VAL A 145 -16.24 -8.60 6.79
CA VAL A 145 -16.23 -7.21 6.35
C VAL A 145 -14.91 -6.51 6.73
N LEU A 146 -14.38 -6.80 7.92
CA LEU A 146 -13.09 -6.26 8.36
C LEU A 146 -11.91 -6.78 7.51
N ARG A 147 -11.89 -8.07 7.18
CA ARG A 147 -10.89 -8.62 6.23
C ARG A 147 -11.05 -7.99 4.84
N GLY A 148 -12.28 -7.83 4.38
CA GLY A 148 -12.59 -7.19 3.10
C GLY A 148 -12.14 -5.74 3.02
N PHE A 149 -12.31 -4.98 4.10
CA PHE A 149 -11.82 -3.61 4.21
C PHE A 149 -10.30 -3.55 4.11
N ASN A 150 -9.59 -4.43 4.83
CA ASN A 150 -8.13 -4.52 4.74
C ASN A 150 -7.67 -4.89 3.32
N GLY A 151 -8.33 -5.86 2.68
CA GLY A 151 -8.04 -6.23 1.29
C GLY A 151 -8.33 -5.09 0.29
N PHE A 152 -9.40 -4.33 0.51
CA PHE A 152 -9.69 -3.15 -0.30
C PHE A 152 -8.59 -2.10 -0.18
N LEU A 153 -8.13 -1.78 1.03
CA LEU A 153 -7.10 -0.79 1.24
C LEU A 153 -5.75 -1.19 0.62
N SER A 154 -5.37 -2.46 0.74
CA SER A 154 -4.09 -2.94 0.24
C SER A 154 -4.05 -3.12 -1.28
N HIS A 155 -5.17 -3.51 -1.91
CA HIS A 155 -5.19 -3.83 -3.34
C HIS A 155 -5.90 -2.80 -4.22
N CYS A 156 -6.95 -2.15 -3.71
CA CYS A 156 -7.92 -1.40 -4.52
C CYS A 156 -7.84 0.12 -4.30
N ALA A 157 -7.65 0.56 -3.05
CA ALA A 157 -7.71 1.97 -2.67
C ALA A 157 -6.66 2.85 -3.35
N LYS A 158 -5.58 2.27 -3.90
CA LYS A 158 -4.60 2.97 -4.74
C LYS A 158 -5.18 3.54 -6.03
N CYS A 159 -6.26 2.94 -6.54
CA CYS A 159 -6.87 3.32 -7.81
C CYS A 159 -8.34 3.71 -7.66
N HIS A 160 -9.05 3.13 -6.72
CA HIS A 160 -10.49 3.34 -6.51
C HIS A 160 -10.75 4.11 -5.23
N GLN A 161 -11.85 4.84 -5.23
CA GLN A 161 -12.38 5.45 -4.03
C GLN A 161 -13.44 4.57 -3.37
N VAL A 162 -13.74 4.87 -2.11
CA VAL A 162 -15.04 4.66 -1.46
C VAL A 162 -15.37 5.94 -0.71
N ASN A 163 -16.54 6.54 -0.97
CA ASN A 163 -16.95 7.80 -0.34
C ASN A 163 -15.93 8.95 -0.54
N GLY A 164 -15.24 8.98 -1.69
CA GLY A 164 -14.26 10.02 -2.02
C GLY A 164 -12.87 9.81 -1.44
N GLU A 165 -12.64 8.76 -0.66
CA GLU A 165 -11.32 8.41 -0.11
C GLU A 165 -10.68 7.28 -0.94
N GLY A 166 -9.46 7.53 -1.42
CA GLY A 166 -8.71 6.62 -2.29
C GLY A 166 -8.23 7.28 -3.58
N GLY A 167 -7.70 6.48 -4.51
CA GLY A 167 -7.21 6.95 -5.81
C GLY A 167 -8.34 7.22 -6.80
N GLN A 168 -8.08 8.07 -7.80
CA GLN A 168 -9.05 8.50 -8.83
C GLN A 168 -8.79 7.90 -10.22
N VAL A 169 -7.91 6.90 -10.31
CA VAL A 169 -7.58 6.24 -11.59
C VAL A 169 -8.75 5.39 -12.07
N GLY A 170 -9.36 4.65 -11.15
CA GLY A 170 -10.59 3.91 -11.33
C GLY A 170 -11.80 4.70 -10.83
N PRO A 171 -13.02 4.27 -11.18
CA PRO A 171 -14.24 4.90 -10.68
C PRO A 171 -14.38 4.77 -9.16
N GLU A 172 -15.10 5.72 -8.57
CA GLU A 172 -15.67 5.57 -7.23
C GLU A 172 -16.58 4.33 -7.16
N LEU A 173 -16.52 3.58 -6.06
CA LEU A 173 -17.18 2.29 -5.88
C LEU A 173 -18.41 2.31 -4.97
N ASN A 174 -18.71 3.41 -4.26
CA ASN A 174 -19.84 3.48 -3.33
C ASN A 174 -20.90 4.55 -3.71
N TYR A 175 -20.48 5.75 -4.12
CA TYR A 175 -21.38 6.88 -4.42
C TYR A 175 -21.41 7.24 -5.92
N PRO A 176 -22.57 7.59 -6.52
CA PRO A 176 -23.91 7.61 -5.93
C PRO A 176 -24.58 6.23 -5.87
N VAL A 177 -24.11 5.27 -6.66
CA VAL A 177 -24.59 3.89 -6.68
C VAL A 177 -23.40 2.97 -6.46
N ASN A 178 -23.49 2.11 -5.45
CA ASN A 178 -22.41 1.21 -5.09
C ASN A 178 -22.20 0.16 -6.19
N VAL A 179 -20.95 -0.21 -6.43
CA VAL A 179 -20.57 -1.16 -7.49
C VAL A 179 -21.32 -2.50 -7.39
N THR A 180 -21.69 -2.91 -6.17
CA THR A 180 -22.43 -4.15 -5.91
C THR A 180 -23.93 -4.05 -6.18
N GLU A 181 -24.47 -2.86 -6.46
CA GLU A 181 -25.89 -2.64 -6.74
C GLU A 181 -26.23 -2.77 -8.23
N TYR A 182 -25.31 -2.39 -9.12
CA TYR A 182 -25.57 -2.38 -10.57
C TYR A 182 -24.79 -3.44 -11.34
N TRP A 183 -23.68 -3.96 -10.80
CA TRP A 183 -23.07 -5.15 -11.37
C TRP A 183 -23.87 -6.39 -11.00
N GLN A 184 -24.05 -7.27 -11.97
CA GLN A 184 -24.59 -8.60 -11.72
C GLN A 184 -23.68 -9.37 -10.76
N ALA A 185 -24.27 -9.99 -9.74
CA ALA A 185 -23.55 -10.65 -8.66
C ALA A 185 -22.59 -11.75 -9.15
N GLU A 186 -22.89 -12.40 -10.28
CA GLU A 186 -22.03 -13.41 -10.90
C GLU A 186 -20.78 -12.81 -11.55
N TRP A 187 -20.90 -11.63 -12.17
CA TRP A 187 -19.86 -11.08 -13.03
C TRP A 187 -18.86 -10.20 -12.29
N LEU A 188 -19.27 -9.51 -11.23
CA LEU A 188 -18.37 -8.66 -10.45
C LEU A 188 -17.15 -9.41 -9.87
N PRO A 189 -17.29 -10.56 -9.17
CA PRO A 189 -16.13 -11.29 -8.67
C PRO A 189 -15.22 -11.80 -9.80
N LYS A 190 -15.79 -12.24 -10.93
CA LYS A 190 -15.02 -12.65 -12.12
C LYS A 190 -14.26 -11.48 -12.73
N PHE A 191 -14.88 -10.30 -12.78
CA PHE A 191 -14.26 -9.07 -13.25
C PHE A 191 -13.09 -8.67 -12.34
N ILE A 192 -13.26 -8.68 -11.02
CA ILE A 192 -12.16 -8.36 -10.08
C ILE A 192 -11.01 -9.36 -10.24
N ALA A 193 -11.31 -10.67 -10.35
CA ALA A 193 -10.30 -11.70 -10.50
C ALA A 193 -9.48 -11.53 -11.80
N LYS A 194 -10.16 -11.34 -12.93
CA LYS A 194 -9.51 -11.27 -14.25
C LYS A 194 -10.28 -10.33 -15.20
N PRO A 195 -10.08 -9.01 -15.09
CA PRO A 195 -10.88 -8.01 -15.82
C PRO A 195 -10.85 -8.19 -17.34
N ALA A 196 -9.72 -8.62 -17.90
CA ALA A 196 -9.51 -8.80 -19.34
C ALA A 196 -10.38 -9.91 -19.96
N ASP A 197 -10.83 -10.89 -19.18
CA ASP A 197 -11.69 -11.98 -19.67
C ASP A 197 -13.16 -11.51 -19.83
N ILE A 198 -13.53 -10.42 -19.14
CA ILE A 198 -14.89 -9.87 -19.14
C ILE A 198 -14.97 -8.63 -20.03
N ARG A 199 -13.92 -7.79 -20.03
CA ARG A 199 -13.84 -6.57 -20.83
C ARG A 199 -12.52 -6.52 -21.58
N HIS A 200 -12.59 -6.64 -22.91
CA HIS A 200 -11.43 -6.48 -23.78
C HIS A 200 -10.74 -5.14 -23.52
N ASN A 201 -9.40 -5.16 -23.43
CA ASN A 201 -8.56 -4.00 -23.10
C ASN A 201 -8.87 -3.31 -21.76
N SER A 202 -9.40 -4.05 -20.77
CA SER A 202 -9.51 -3.53 -19.40
C SER A 202 -8.17 -2.98 -18.91
N LYS A 203 -8.19 -1.78 -18.33
CA LYS A 203 -7.03 -1.13 -17.71
C LYS A 203 -6.83 -1.54 -16.25
N MET A 204 -7.88 -2.08 -15.63
CA MET A 204 -7.76 -2.67 -14.29
C MET A 204 -6.91 -3.94 -14.38
N PRO A 205 -5.81 -4.05 -13.60
CA PRO A 205 -5.00 -5.27 -13.58
C PRO A 205 -5.78 -6.43 -12.95
N PRO A 206 -5.42 -7.69 -13.26
CA PRO A 206 -5.98 -8.84 -12.56
C PRO A 206 -5.65 -8.79 -11.07
N TYR A 207 -6.53 -9.34 -10.24
CA TYR A 207 -6.23 -9.54 -8.82
C TYR A 207 -5.00 -10.46 -8.71
N PRO A 208 -3.98 -10.12 -7.90
CA PRO A 208 -2.72 -10.85 -7.88
C PRO A 208 -2.95 -12.31 -7.48
N ALA A 209 -2.54 -13.23 -8.37
CA ALA A 209 -2.66 -14.67 -8.16
C ALA A 209 -1.77 -15.21 -7.02
N THR A 210 -0.89 -14.37 -6.47
CA THR A 210 0.03 -14.72 -5.37
C THR A 210 -0.56 -14.51 -3.98
N ALA A 211 -1.74 -13.89 -3.88
CA ALA A 211 -2.45 -13.68 -2.63
C ALA A 211 -3.30 -14.92 -2.31
N GLY A 212 -2.75 -15.85 -1.53
CA GLY A 212 -3.47 -16.98 -0.90
C GLY A 212 -4.68 -17.55 -1.66
N ASP A 213 -5.83 -17.65 -0.98
CA ASP A 213 -7.12 -17.93 -1.61
C ASP A 213 -7.71 -16.61 -2.16
N ALA A 214 -7.24 -16.20 -3.34
CA ALA A 214 -7.70 -14.98 -4.01
C ALA A 214 -9.24 -14.91 -4.15
N GLN A 215 -9.91 -16.06 -4.27
CA GLN A 215 -11.37 -16.08 -4.33
C GLN A 215 -11.99 -15.75 -2.96
N ALA A 216 -11.40 -16.22 -1.86
CA ALA A 216 -11.80 -15.80 -0.52
C ALA A 216 -11.59 -14.30 -0.29
N GLU A 217 -10.44 -13.77 -0.68
CA GLU A 217 -10.17 -12.34 -0.52
C GLU A 217 -11.13 -11.47 -1.34
N ILE A 218 -11.41 -11.85 -2.59
CA ILE A 218 -12.41 -11.17 -3.41
C ILE A 218 -13.81 -11.25 -2.77
N ARG A 219 -14.19 -12.38 -2.17
CA ARG A 219 -15.47 -12.50 -1.44
C ARG A 219 -15.51 -11.54 -0.25
N ASP A 220 -14.45 -11.50 0.56
CA ASP A 220 -14.33 -10.60 1.71
C ASP A 220 -14.42 -9.14 1.24
N ILE A 221 -13.67 -8.72 0.20
CA ILE A 221 -13.73 -7.36 -0.38
C ILE A 221 -15.15 -7.02 -0.82
N LEU A 222 -15.86 -7.96 -1.46
CA LEU A 222 -17.25 -7.74 -1.86
C LEU A 222 -18.18 -7.64 -0.65
N ALA A 223 -17.95 -8.38 0.44
CA ALA A 223 -18.70 -8.23 1.68
C ALA A 223 -18.51 -6.82 2.26
N TYR A 224 -17.27 -6.31 2.25
CA TYR A 224 -16.97 -4.94 2.62
C TYR A 224 -17.70 -3.91 1.75
N LEU A 225 -17.59 -4.00 0.42
CA LEU A 225 -18.26 -3.07 -0.48
C LEU A 225 -19.79 -3.10 -0.31
N ARG A 226 -20.39 -4.27 -0.05
CA ARG A 226 -21.81 -4.39 0.30
C ARG A 226 -22.15 -3.71 1.63
N ALA A 227 -21.31 -3.83 2.66
CA ALA A 227 -21.52 -3.13 3.92
C ALA A 227 -21.48 -1.60 3.74
N MET A 228 -20.61 -1.10 2.86
CA MET A 228 -20.51 0.33 2.56
C MET A 228 -21.70 0.90 1.77
N ARG A 229 -22.46 0.05 1.08
CA ARG A 229 -23.71 0.43 0.38
C ARG A 229 -24.69 1.19 1.28
N GLU A 230 -24.72 0.85 2.56
CA GLU A 230 -25.61 1.45 3.57
C GLU A 230 -25.05 2.78 4.13
N ARG A 231 -23.83 3.16 3.76
CA ARG A 231 -23.12 4.36 4.20
C ARG A 231 -22.55 5.11 3.00
N LYS A 232 -23.42 5.60 2.13
CA LYS A 232 -23.05 6.43 0.97
C LYS A 232 -22.87 7.88 1.41
N LEU A 233 -21.68 8.42 1.19
CA LEU A 233 -21.36 9.82 1.44
C LEU A 233 -20.95 10.44 0.12
N ALA A 234 -21.49 11.61 -0.18
CA ALA A 234 -21.05 12.38 -1.34
C ALA A 234 -19.57 12.78 -1.13
N PRO A 235 -18.68 12.49 -2.10
CA PRO A 235 -17.31 12.99 -2.05
C PRO A 235 -17.29 14.52 -1.89
N ARG A 236 -16.33 15.03 -1.12
CA ARG A 236 -16.11 16.48 -1.03
C ARG A 236 -15.47 16.95 -2.34
N GLU A 237 -15.99 18.05 -2.89
CA GLU A 237 -15.44 18.74 -4.06
C GLU A 237 -14.04 19.31 -3.80
#